data_AF-A0A7C7YI20-F1
#
_entry.id   AF-A0A7C7YI20-F1
#
_cell.length_a   1.000
_cell.length_b   1.000
_cell.length_c   1.000
_cell.angle_alpha   90.00
_cell.angle_beta   90.00
_cell.angle_gamma   90.00
#
_symmetry.space_group_name_H-M   'P 1'
#
loop_
_entity.id
_entity.type
_entity.pdbx_description
1 polymer ?
#
loop_
_entity_poly.entity_id
_entity_poly.type
_entity_poly.pdbx_seq_one_letter_code
_entity_poly.pdbx_strand_id
1 'polypeptide(L)'
;MTARVRIPVESAPPYPLAIFIDDADQESPSPEAERCLARGIATVQSNWPLLGSRRSPKMSRQLLAELAQTGTGEPSVLIRQFLAQAEEEFSCLLDATAAIREIDPLRILHLEFSLTPIPSANSQGEASSTRANEAIRHRQGQGQAEKAIGRESAPPVLARFLRILRG
;
A
#
# COMPACT_ATOMS: atom_id res chain seq x y z
N MET A 1 3.31 0.75 -15.20
CA MET A 1 2.29 0.61 -14.15
C MET A 1 1.21 -0.37 -14.60
N THR A 2 0.71 -1.23 -13.72
CA THR A 2 -0.52 -2.02 -13.96
C THR A 2 -1.55 -1.52 -12.94
N ALA A 3 -2.73 -1.14 -13.41
CA ALA A 3 -3.83 -0.74 -12.55
C ALA A 3 -5.07 -1.55 -12.93
N ARG A 4 -5.86 -1.94 -11.93
CA ARG A 4 -7.12 -2.65 -12.11
C ARG A 4 -8.24 -1.70 -11.77
N VAL A 5 -9.16 -1.54 -12.72
CA VAL A 5 -10.34 -0.70 -12.56
C VAL A 5 -11.56 -1.60 -12.44
N ARG A 6 -12.42 -1.31 -11.48
CA ARG A 6 -13.70 -1.99 -11.30
C ARG A 6 -14.81 -0.97 -11.20
N ILE A 7 -15.89 -1.23 -11.93
CA ILE A 7 -17.04 -0.34 -12.04
C ILE A 7 -18.24 -1.07 -11.43
N PRO A 8 -19.06 -0.40 -10.60
CA PRO A 8 -20.30 -0.99 -10.10
C PRO A 8 -21.26 -1.33 -11.25
N VAL A 9 -22.10 -2.35 -11.08
CA VAL A 9 -23.05 -2.79 -12.11
C VAL A 9 -24.43 -2.11 -11.96
N GLU A 10 -24.76 -1.62 -10.76
CA GLU A 10 -26.15 -1.34 -10.38
C GLU A 10 -26.50 0.16 -10.25
N SER A 11 -25.58 1.10 -10.48
CA SER A 11 -25.88 2.55 -10.35
C SER A 11 -25.79 3.30 -11.68
N ALA A 12 -26.34 4.52 -11.74
CA ALA A 12 -26.22 5.36 -12.92
C ALA A 12 -24.88 6.12 -12.89
N PRO A 13 -24.04 6.04 -13.94
CA PRO A 13 -22.81 6.81 -14.02
C PRO A 13 -23.09 8.33 -14.14
N PRO A 14 -22.09 9.20 -13.85
CA PRO A 14 -20.70 8.86 -13.54
C PRO A 14 -20.49 8.51 -12.06
N TYR A 15 -19.71 7.46 -11.82
CA TYR A 15 -19.43 6.91 -10.49
C TYR A 15 -18.33 7.73 -9.78
N PRO A 16 -18.48 8.00 -8.48
CA PRO A 16 -17.36 8.48 -7.68
C PRO A 16 -16.23 7.45 -7.67
N LEU A 17 -15.01 7.91 -7.38
CA LEU A 17 -13.80 7.10 -7.44
C LEU A 17 -13.21 6.84 -6.05
N ALA A 18 -12.75 5.61 -5.83
CA ALA A 18 -11.89 5.22 -4.73
C ALA A 18 -10.59 4.64 -5.29
N ILE A 19 -9.45 5.13 -4.81
CA ILE A 19 -8.12 4.72 -5.27
C ILE A 19 -7.39 4.01 -4.13
N PHE A 20 -6.82 2.85 -4.44
CA PHE A 20 -6.02 2.04 -3.52
C PHE A 20 -4.64 1.81 -4.15
N ILE A 21 -3.58 2.16 -3.40
CA ILE A 21 -2.20 1.90 -3.80
C ILE A 21 -1.55 0.98 -2.77
N ASP A 22 -1.27 -0.25 -3.20
CA ASP A 22 -0.80 -1.33 -2.34
C ASP A 22 0.66 -1.73 -2.65
N ASP A 23 1.28 -2.48 -1.75
CA ASP A 23 2.67 -2.94 -1.81
C ASP A 23 2.85 -4.34 -2.40
N ALA A 24 1.77 -5.04 -2.70
CA ALA A 24 1.81 -6.39 -3.27
C ALA A 24 1.09 -6.42 -4.60
N ASP A 25 1.53 -7.33 -5.48
CA ASP A 25 0.71 -7.78 -6.61
C ASP A 25 -0.48 -8.56 -6.02
N GLN A 26 -1.48 -7.84 -5.50
CA GLN A 26 -2.66 -8.48 -4.95
C GLN A 26 -3.46 -9.04 -6.11
N GLU A 27 -3.53 -10.37 -6.25
CA GLU A 27 -4.40 -11.02 -7.22
C GLU A 27 -5.89 -10.78 -6.88
N SER A 28 -6.18 -10.63 -5.59
CA SER A 28 -7.52 -10.39 -5.08
C SER A 28 -7.72 -8.94 -4.66
N PRO A 29 -8.92 -8.38 -4.86
CA PRO A 29 -9.26 -7.05 -4.40
C PRO A 29 -9.25 -6.96 -2.87
N SER A 30 -8.72 -5.85 -2.35
CA SER A 30 -8.79 -5.56 -0.92
C SER A 30 -10.25 -5.54 -0.41
N PRO A 31 -10.50 -5.97 0.85
CA PRO A 31 -11.85 -5.94 1.42
C PRO A 31 -12.49 -4.54 1.43
N GLU A 32 -11.68 -3.48 1.51
CA GLU A 32 -12.18 -2.11 1.43
C GLU A 32 -12.60 -1.75 0.00
N ALA A 33 -11.85 -2.19 -1.02
CA ALA A 33 -12.25 -2.00 -2.41
C ALA A 33 -13.59 -2.70 -2.72
N GLU A 34 -13.81 -3.91 -2.19
CA GLU A 34 -15.11 -4.60 -2.30
C GLU A 34 -16.24 -3.81 -1.61
N ARG A 35 -16.00 -3.24 -0.43
CA ARG A 35 -16.97 -2.39 0.26
C ARG A 35 -17.31 -1.13 -0.55
N CYS A 36 -16.32 -0.50 -1.19
CA CYS A 36 -16.54 0.66 -2.05
C CYS A 36 -17.41 0.29 -3.27
N LEU A 37 -17.12 -0.83 -3.94
CA LEU A 37 -17.91 -1.30 -5.07
C LEU A 37 -19.36 -1.59 -4.68
N ALA A 38 -19.58 -2.27 -3.55
CA ALA A 38 -20.91 -2.54 -3.01
C ALA A 38 -21.71 -1.27 -2.67
N ARG A 39 -21.04 -0.13 -2.51
CA ARG A 39 -21.65 1.19 -2.26
C ARG A 39 -21.84 2.04 -3.52
N GLY A 40 -21.60 1.48 -4.70
CA GLY A 40 -21.72 2.21 -5.97
C GLY A 40 -20.55 3.16 -6.23
N ILE A 41 -19.36 2.87 -5.69
CA ILE A 41 -18.13 3.65 -5.91
C ILE A 41 -17.21 2.83 -6.82
N ALA A 42 -16.75 3.42 -7.93
CA ALA A 42 -15.75 2.79 -8.79
C ALA A 42 -14.41 2.69 -8.04
N THR A 43 -13.69 1.59 -8.25
CA THR A 43 -12.41 1.38 -7.58
C THR A 43 -11.28 1.24 -8.58
N VAL A 44 -10.15 1.81 -8.23
CA VAL A 44 -8.89 1.70 -8.97
C VAL A 44 -7.84 1.21 -7.99
N GLN A 45 -7.21 0.09 -8.32
CA GLN A 45 -6.17 -0.52 -7.51
C GLN A 45 -4.88 -0.57 -8.31
N SER A 46 -3.79 -0.06 -7.73
CA SER A 46 -2.46 -0.12 -8.33
C SER A 46 -1.41 -0.45 -7.27
N ASN A 47 -0.22 -0.78 -7.73
CA ASN A 47 0.90 -1.11 -6.87
C ASN A 47 1.84 0.09 -6.78
N TRP A 48 2.55 0.21 -5.66
CA TRP A 48 3.66 1.16 -5.57
C TRP A 48 4.74 0.87 -6.64
N PRO A 49 5.42 1.91 -7.16
CA PRO A 49 6.44 1.77 -8.20
C PRO A 49 7.61 0.85 -7.83
N LEU A 50 7.82 0.62 -6.53
CA LEU A 50 8.94 -0.14 -5.99
C LEU A 50 8.57 -1.50 -5.41
N LEU A 51 7.29 -1.90 -5.46
CA LEU A 51 6.80 -3.13 -4.84
C LEU A 51 5.90 -3.89 -5.83
N GLY A 52 6.27 -5.14 -6.15
CA GLY A 52 5.63 -5.99 -7.18
C GLY A 52 6.63 -6.72 -8.08
N SER A 53 6.14 -7.40 -9.12
CA SER A 53 6.91 -8.22 -10.06
C SER A 53 8.02 -7.50 -10.85
N ARG A 54 8.12 -6.17 -10.74
CA ARG A 54 8.93 -5.32 -11.63
C ARG A 54 10.33 -4.98 -11.13
N ARG A 55 10.74 -5.27 -9.90
CA ARG A 55 12.09 -4.91 -9.38
C ARG A 55 12.69 -5.85 -8.33
N SER A 56 13.99 -5.65 -8.08
CA SER A 56 14.82 -6.44 -7.15
C SER A 56 14.33 -6.35 -5.69
N PRO A 57 14.10 -7.50 -5.02
CA PRO A 57 13.72 -7.55 -3.60
C PRO A 57 14.68 -6.79 -2.67
N LYS A 58 15.96 -6.68 -3.06
CA LYS A 58 16.99 -5.99 -2.27
C LYS A 58 16.74 -4.48 -2.20
N MET A 59 16.37 -3.86 -3.31
CA MET A 59 16.10 -2.42 -3.39
C MET A 59 14.84 -2.05 -2.61
N SER A 60 13.80 -2.87 -2.73
CA SER A 60 12.55 -2.69 -1.98
C SER A 60 12.77 -2.74 -0.47
N ARG A 61 13.54 -3.72 0.02
CA ARG A 61 13.88 -3.80 1.46
C ARG A 61 14.69 -2.60 1.94
N GLN A 62 15.65 -2.14 1.15
CA GLN A 62 16.45 -0.96 1.49
C GLN A 62 15.57 0.29 1.59
N LEU A 63 14.67 0.51 0.63
CA LEU A 63 13.73 1.62 0.69
C LEU A 63 12.85 1.58 1.94
N LEU A 64 12.26 0.42 2.25
CA LEU A 64 11.41 0.27 3.43
C LEU A 64 12.18 0.55 4.73
N ALA A 65 13.43 0.09 4.82
CA ALA A 65 14.31 0.35 5.95
C ALA A 65 14.66 1.84 6.07
N GLU A 66 14.94 2.52 4.96
CA GLU A 66 15.23 3.96 4.95
C GLU A 66 13.97 4.78 5.30
N LEU A 67 12.80 4.42 4.75
CA LEU A 67 11.52 5.05 5.08
C LEU A 67 11.26 4.96 6.59
N ALA A 68 11.45 3.78 7.20
CA ALA A 68 11.27 3.56 8.63
C ALA A 68 12.23 4.40 9.52
N GLN A 69 13.38 4.82 8.98
CA GLN A 69 14.39 5.59 9.70
C GLN A 69 14.26 7.11 9.49
N THR A 70 13.33 7.58 8.66
CA THR A 70 13.19 9.01 8.33
C THR A 70 12.55 9.80 9.47
N GLY A 71 13.33 10.12 10.51
CA GLY A 71 12.86 10.88 11.67
C GLY A 71 13.02 12.40 11.56
N THR A 72 14.15 12.89 11.04
CA THR A 72 14.52 14.32 11.21
C THR A 72 15.54 14.87 10.19
N GLY A 73 15.91 14.09 9.16
CA GLY A 73 16.93 14.49 8.18
C GLY A 73 16.40 14.65 6.74
N GLU A 74 17.24 15.20 5.87
CA GLU A 74 16.99 15.22 4.42
C GLU A 74 16.76 13.79 3.90
N PRO A 75 15.71 13.53 3.10
CA PRO A 75 15.47 12.21 2.54
C PRO A 75 16.66 11.78 1.69
N SER A 76 16.97 10.47 1.70
CA SER A 76 18.01 9.92 0.84
C SER A 76 17.69 10.13 -0.64
N VAL A 77 18.70 9.99 -1.51
CA VAL A 77 18.49 9.99 -2.96
C VAL A 77 17.49 8.90 -3.37
N LEU A 78 17.55 7.74 -2.72
CA LEU A 78 16.63 6.63 -2.97
C LEU A 78 15.18 6.98 -2.62
N ILE A 79 14.94 7.60 -1.45
CA ILE A 79 13.61 8.08 -1.07
C ILE A 79 13.12 9.15 -2.04
N ARG A 80 13.97 10.12 -2.42
CA ARG A 80 13.57 11.17 -3.37
C ARG A 80 13.17 10.60 -4.73
N GLN A 81 13.96 9.67 -5.26
CA GLN A 81 13.65 9.01 -6.53
C GLN A 81 12.36 8.18 -6.44
N PHE A 82 12.15 7.48 -5.33
CA PHE A 82 10.90 6.77 -5.08
C PHE A 82 9.70 7.71 -5.11
N LEU A 83 9.74 8.81 -4.35
CA LEU A 83 8.64 9.75 -4.26
C LEU A 83 8.35 10.41 -5.61
N ALA A 84 9.38 10.80 -6.36
CA ALA A 84 9.22 11.35 -7.70
C ALA A 84 8.56 10.36 -8.67
N GLN A 85 9.00 9.09 -8.66
CA GLN A 85 8.37 8.07 -9.49
C GLN A 85 6.93 7.77 -9.05
N ALA A 86 6.66 7.76 -7.75
CA ALA A 86 5.31 7.59 -7.21
C ALA A 86 4.37 8.73 -7.61
N GLU A 87 4.87 9.97 -7.67
CA GLU A 87 4.11 11.13 -8.13
C GLU A 87 3.76 11.03 -9.62
N GLU A 88 4.74 10.67 -10.44
CA GLU A 88 4.56 10.48 -11.88
C GLU A 88 3.57 9.35 -12.17
N GLU A 89 3.71 8.21 -11.51
CA GLU A 89 2.81 7.06 -11.67
C GLU A 89 1.40 7.37 -11.17
N PHE A 90 1.26 8.09 -10.05
CA PHE A 90 -0.04 8.54 -9.57
C PHE A 90 -0.71 9.52 -10.53
N SER A 91 0.05 10.44 -11.12
CA SER A 91 -0.47 11.38 -12.13
C SER A 91 -0.96 10.63 -13.37
N CYS A 92 -0.16 9.67 -13.87
CA CYS A 92 -0.57 8.79 -14.95
C CYS A 92 -1.84 7.99 -14.62
N LEU A 93 -1.99 7.56 -13.35
CA LEU A 93 -3.18 6.86 -12.89
C LEU A 93 -4.42 7.76 -12.98
N LEU A 94 -4.31 9.01 -12.51
CA LEU A 94 -5.41 9.97 -12.56
C LEU A 94 -5.81 10.31 -14.00
N ASP A 95 -4.84 10.50 -14.90
CA ASP A 95 -5.12 10.74 -16.31
C ASP A 95 -5.82 9.55 -16.96
N ALA A 96 -5.36 8.33 -16.66
CA ALA A 96 -5.95 7.11 -17.18
C ALA A 96 -7.38 6.89 -16.66
N THR A 97 -7.66 7.21 -15.39
CA THR A 97 -9.00 7.06 -14.81
C THR A 97 -9.95 8.15 -15.30
N ALA A 98 -9.46 9.37 -15.53
CA ALA A 98 -10.22 10.45 -16.14
C ALA A 98 -10.66 10.14 -17.58
N ALA A 99 -9.94 9.27 -18.30
CA ALA A 99 -10.33 8.81 -19.62
C ALA A 99 -11.52 7.81 -19.62
N ILE A 100 -11.92 7.28 -18.46
CA ILE A 100 -13.02 6.32 -18.32
C ILE A 100 -14.33 7.09 -18.14
N ARG A 101 -15.21 7.03 -19.15
CA ARG A 101 -16.44 7.85 -19.22
C ARG A 101 -17.41 7.61 -18.06
N GLU A 102 -17.39 6.41 -17.51
CA GLU A 102 -18.26 5.98 -16.42
C GLU A 102 -17.79 6.54 -15.07
N ILE A 103 -16.58 7.07 -14.96
CA ILE A 103 -16.01 7.57 -13.70
C ILE A 103 -16.06 9.10 -13.68
N ASP A 104 -16.41 9.67 -12.54
CA ASP A 104 -16.25 11.11 -12.28
C ASP A 104 -14.86 11.33 -11.64
N PRO A 105 -13.85 11.78 -12.40
CA PRO A 105 -12.49 11.96 -11.88
C PRO A 105 -12.40 13.08 -10.85
N LEU A 106 -13.40 13.96 -10.75
CA LEU A 106 -13.44 15.05 -9.78
C LEU A 106 -14.04 14.61 -8.43
N ARG A 107 -14.64 13.42 -8.36
CA ARG A 107 -15.29 12.89 -7.15
C ARG A 107 -14.52 11.72 -6.55
N ILE A 108 -13.27 11.96 -6.17
CA ILE A 108 -12.46 11.00 -5.40
C ILE A 108 -12.93 11.02 -3.94
N LEU A 109 -13.59 9.95 -3.50
CA LEU A 109 -14.15 9.83 -2.14
C LEU A 109 -13.21 9.11 -1.18
N HIS A 110 -12.33 8.28 -1.70
CA HIS A 110 -11.39 7.49 -0.90
C HIS A 110 -10.04 7.41 -1.60
N LEU A 111 -8.98 7.63 -0.85
CA LEU A 111 -7.61 7.42 -1.32
C LEU A 111 -6.83 6.73 -0.21
N GLU A 112 -6.40 5.50 -0.46
CA GLU A 112 -5.67 4.67 0.50
C GLU A 112 -4.32 4.24 -0.05
N PHE A 113 -3.36 4.22 0.85
CA PHE A 113 -1.97 3.91 0.56
C PHE A 113 -1.48 2.91 1.61
N SER A 114 -1.17 1.70 1.17
CA SER A 114 -0.69 0.61 2.03
C SER A 114 0.79 0.38 1.75
N LEU A 115 1.59 0.38 2.81
CA LEU A 115 3.01 0.02 2.73
C LEU A 115 3.33 -0.87 3.92
N THR A 116 3.46 -2.18 3.69
CA THR A 116 3.77 -3.14 4.75
C THR A 116 5.29 -3.27 4.86
N PRO A 117 5.89 -3.00 6.03
CA PRO A 117 7.30 -3.24 6.23
C PRO A 117 7.54 -4.77 6.18
N ILE A 118 8.45 -5.21 5.32
CA ILE A 118 8.85 -6.62 5.26
C ILE A 118 9.58 -6.94 6.58
N PRO A 119 9.19 -7.99 7.33
CA PRO A 119 9.88 -8.35 8.56
C PRO A 119 11.36 -8.65 8.27
N SER A 120 12.24 -7.98 9.00
CA SER A 120 13.67 -8.27 8.98
C SER A 120 13.89 -9.71 9.45
N ALA A 121 14.42 -10.57 8.58
CA ALA A 121 14.77 -11.96 8.92
C ALA A 121 15.91 -12.10 9.95
N ASN A 122 16.31 -11.02 10.64
CA ASN A 122 17.40 -11.00 11.62
C ASN A 122 16.92 -11.11 13.08
N SER A 123 15.66 -11.44 13.34
CA SER A 123 15.16 -11.73 14.69
C SER A 123 15.18 -13.23 15.06
N GLN A 124 15.92 -14.06 14.31
CA GLN A 124 16.21 -15.44 14.68
C GLN A 124 17.72 -15.59 14.94
N GLY A 125 18.14 -15.11 16.09
CA GLY A 125 19.55 -15.20 16.47
C GLY A 125 19.76 -14.88 17.95
N GLU A 126 18.96 -15.48 18.84
CA GLU A 126 19.32 -15.78 20.24
C GLU A 126 18.10 -16.33 21.00
N ALA A 127 17.93 -17.65 20.96
CA ALA A 127 17.30 -18.42 22.03
C ALA A 127 17.66 -19.91 21.84
N SER A 128 18.81 -20.25 22.40
CA SER A 128 19.01 -21.45 23.23
C SER A 128 18.39 -22.77 22.73
N SER A 129 19.27 -23.58 22.15
CA SER A 129 19.18 -25.04 22.09
C SER A 129 18.69 -25.65 23.41
N THR A 130 17.51 -26.29 23.39
CA THR A 130 17.28 -27.56 24.11
C THR A 130 16.02 -28.29 23.60
N ARG A 131 16.26 -29.50 23.07
CA ARG A 131 15.45 -30.74 23.16
C ARG A 131 13.92 -30.71 22.96
N ALA A 132 13.53 -31.42 21.89
CA ALA A 132 12.56 -32.52 21.79
C ALA A 132 11.40 -32.68 22.80
N ASN A 133 10.27 -33.07 22.21
CA ASN A 133 9.07 -33.76 22.71
C ASN A 133 7.79 -32.97 22.95
N GLU A 134 6.82 -33.34 22.10
CA GLU A 134 5.38 -33.53 22.29
C GLU A 134 4.66 -32.96 23.51
N ALA A 135 3.51 -32.38 23.14
CA ALA A 135 2.23 -32.35 23.83
C ALA A 135 1.94 -31.19 24.80
N ILE A 136 0.66 -30.82 24.74
CA ILE A 136 -0.15 -30.03 25.67
C ILE A 136 -0.42 -28.58 25.22
N ARG A 137 -1.60 -28.46 24.61
CA ARG A 137 -2.45 -27.26 24.53
C ARG A 137 -2.45 -26.51 25.88
N HIS A 138 -2.08 -25.24 25.88
CA HIS A 138 -2.88 -24.11 26.36
C HIS A 138 -2.01 -22.86 26.48
N ARG A 139 -2.60 -21.73 26.07
CA ARG A 139 -2.21 -20.33 26.32
C ARG A 139 -1.08 -19.72 25.48
N GLN A 140 -1.39 -18.48 25.11
CA GLN A 140 -0.50 -17.42 24.63
C GLN A 140 0.04 -17.57 23.22
N GLY A 141 -0.79 -17.18 22.27
CA GLY A 141 -0.35 -16.48 21.09
C GLY A 141 -1.09 -15.15 21.03
N GLN A 142 -0.57 -14.13 21.71
CA GLN A 142 -0.81 -12.74 21.30
C GLN A 142 -0.27 -12.62 19.88
N GLY A 143 -1.09 -12.99 18.90
CA GLY A 143 -0.90 -12.56 17.53
C GLY A 143 -1.09 -11.06 17.54
N GLN A 144 0.00 -10.32 17.69
CA GLN A 144 0.03 -8.94 17.22
C GLN A 144 -0.40 -9.03 15.76
N ALA A 145 -1.63 -8.62 15.48
CA ALA A 145 -2.03 -8.28 14.14
C ALA A 145 -1.00 -7.24 13.68
N GLU A 146 -0.09 -7.68 12.82
CA GLU A 146 0.92 -6.85 12.19
C GLU A 146 0.15 -5.78 11.43
N LYS A 147 0.01 -4.62 12.07
CA LYS A 147 -0.69 -3.49 11.49
C LYS A 147 0.11 -3.08 10.28
N ALA A 148 -0.51 -3.17 9.11
CA ALA A 148 -0.15 -2.34 7.98
C ALA A 148 0.19 -0.94 8.50
N ILE A 149 1.19 -0.28 7.91
CA ILE A 149 1.45 1.12 8.23
C ILE A 149 0.26 1.91 7.71
N GLY A 150 -0.78 1.97 8.53
CA GLY A 150 -1.88 2.89 8.37
C GLY A 150 -1.34 4.30 8.54
N ARG A 151 -2.11 5.26 8.04
CA ARG A 151 -1.88 6.71 8.10
C ARG A 151 -1.22 7.24 9.38
N GLU A 152 -1.45 6.61 10.53
CA GLU A 152 -0.96 7.04 11.85
C GLU A 152 0.46 6.57 12.19
N SER A 153 1.02 5.63 11.42
CA SER A 153 2.37 5.09 11.59
C SER A 153 3.30 5.36 10.39
N ALA A 154 2.83 6.11 9.38
CA ALA A 154 3.63 6.45 8.21
C ALA A 154 4.77 7.41 8.59
N PRO A 155 6.01 7.16 8.12
CA PRO A 155 7.12 8.10 8.33
C PRO A 155 6.76 9.51 7.85
N PRO A 156 7.18 10.59 8.53
CA PRO A 156 6.80 11.96 8.21
C PRO A 156 6.96 12.36 6.74
N VAL A 157 8.02 11.89 6.08
CA VAL A 157 8.26 12.14 4.64
C VAL A 157 7.17 11.53 3.77
N LEU A 158 6.76 10.30 4.06
CA LEU A 158 5.70 9.60 3.35
C LEU A 158 4.35 10.23 3.69
N ALA A 159 4.09 10.53 4.97
CA ALA A 159 2.86 11.22 5.38
C ALA A 159 2.68 12.58 4.69
N ARG A 160 3.76 13.35 4.50
CA ARG A 160 3.74 14.61 3.74
C ARG A 160 3.44 14.37 2.26
N PHE A 161 4.11 13.40 1.65
CA PHE A 161 3.88 13.03 0.26
C PHE A 161 2.42 12.58 0.00
N LEU A 162 1.90 11.67 0.83
CA LEU A 162 0.52 11.20 0.75
C LEU A 162 -0.50 12.33 0.93
N ARG A 163 -0.15 13.37 1.70
CA ARG A 163 -0.98 14.57 1.83
C ARG A 163 -0.97 15.40 0.55
N ILE A 164 0.18 15.57 -0.09
CA ILE A 164 0.31 16.29 -1.37
C ILE A 164 -0.53 15.60 -2.45
N LEU A 165 -0.47 14.26 -2.53
CA LEU A 165 -1.24 13.50 -3.52
C LEU A 165 -2.77 13.58 -3.31
N ARG A 166 -3.25 14.04 -2.16
CA ARG A 166 -4.70 14.16 -1.88
C ARG A 166 -5.31 15.49 -2.30
N GLY A 167 -4.50 16.52 -2.58
CA GLY A 167 -4.96 17.90 -2.76
C GLY A 167 -5.11 18.64 -1.43
#